data_AF-A0A8D8BSR0-F1
#
_entry.id   AF-A0A8D8BSR0-F1
#
_cell.length_a   1.000
_cell.length_b   1.000
_cell.length_c   1.000
_cell.angle_alpha   90.00
_cell.angle_beta   90.00
_cell.angle_gamma   90.00
#
_symmetry.space_group_name_H-M   'P 1'
#
loop_
_entity.id
_entity.type
_entity.pdbx_description
1 polymer ?
#
loop_
_entity_poly.entity_id
_entity_poly.type
_entity_poly.pdbx_seq_one_letter_code
_entity_poly.pdbx_strand_id
1 'polypeptide(L)'
;KIAELEVAEKEKMKDKVNRILGHNCNVFINRQLIYNYPEQLFADAGVMAIEHADFDGIERLALVTGGEIVSTFDNPDQVRLGRCDLIEQVMIGEDTLLRFSGVPLIEACTVVIRGATQLIIDKADRSLHDALRVVWCPRKRPVRNRWPWKRSVSLCSS
;
A
#
# COMPACT_ATOMS: atom_id res chain seq x y z
N LYS A 1 -9.60 -19.09 -37.98
CA LYS A 1 -10.10 -19.68 -36.71
C LYS A 1 -9.19 -19.37 -35.53
N ILE A 2 -7.98 -19.92 -35.41
CA ILE A 2 -7.11 -19.64 -34.22
C ILE A 2 -6.57 -18.20 -34.24
N ALA A 3 -6.07 -17.72 -35.39
CA ALA A 3 -5.55 -16.35 -35.50
C ALA A 3 -6.59 -15.25 -35.22
N GLU A 4 -7.86 -15.46 -35.56
CA GLU A 4 -8.95 -14.50 -35.28
C GLU A 4 -9.27 -14.44 -33.78
N LEU A 5 -9.15 -15.57 -33.07
CA LEU A 5 -9.34 -15.63 -31.63
C LEU A 5 -8.21 -14.89 -30.88
N GLU A 6 -6.97 -15.04 -31.34
CA GLU A 6 -5.82 -14.33 -30.75
C GLU A 6 -5.93 -12.81 -30.93
N VAL A 7 -6.42 -12.34 -32.08
CA VAL A 7 -6.63 -10.90 -32.32
C VAL A 7 -7.75 -10.37 -31.41
N ALA A 8 -8.86 -11.09 -31.30
CA ALA A 8 -9.97 -10.72 -30.42
C ALA A 8 -9.57 -10.69 -28.94
N GLU A 9 -8.66 -11.57 -28.51
CA GLU A 9 -8.13 -11.56 -27.13
C GLU A 9 -7.21 -10.34 -26.89
N LYS A 10 -6.36 -10.00 -27.85
CA LYS A 10 -5.50 -8.80 -27.78
C LYS A 10 -6.31 -7.51 -27.74
N GLU A 11 -7.38 -7.40 -28.50
CA GLU A 11 -8.29 -6.23 -28.44
C GLU A 11 -8.93 -6.09 -27.06
N LYS A 12 -9.43 -7.18 -26.47
CA LYS A 12 -9.97 -7.15 -25.10
C LYS A 12 -8.93 -6.71 -24.07
N MET A 13 -7.66 -7.06 -24.25
CA MET A 13 -6.58 -6.59 -23.36
C MET A 13 -6.32 -5.10 -23.54
N LYS A 14 -6.28 -4.61 -24.79
CA LYS A 14 -6.13 -3.17 -25.07
C LYS A 14 -7.27 -2.36 -24.46
N ASP A 15 -8.51 -2.83 -24.59
CA ASP A 15 -9.67 -2.14 -24.05
C ASP A 15 -9.58 -1.98 -22.53
N LYS A 16 -9.08 -3.00 -21.82
CA LYS A 16 -8.82 -2.93 -20.38
C LYS A 16 -7.75 -1.90 -20.04
N VAL A 17 -6.65 -1.89 -20.77
CA VAL A 17 -5.58 -0.90 -20.57
C VAL A 17 -6.10 0.51 -20.82
N ASN A 18 -6.88 0.72 -21.89
CA ASN A 18 -7.48 2.02 -22.20
C ASN A 18 -8.41 2.52 -21.10
N ARG A 19 -9.18 1.62 -20.47
CA ARG A 19 -10.00 1.97 -19.29
C ARG A 19 -9.11 2.44 -18.14
N ILE A 20 -8.02 1.71 -17.85
CA ILE A 20 -7.06 2.06 -16.78
C ILE A 20 -6.41 3.43 -17.07
N LEU A 21 -6.01 3.68 -18.32
CA LEU A 21 -5.46 4.97 -18.75
C LEU A 21 -6.46 6.13 -18.59
N GLY A 22 -7.76 5.86 -18.77
CA GLY A 22 -8.83 6.84 -18.54
C GLY A 22 -8.88 7.38 -17.11
N HIS A 23 -8.33 6.65 -16.12
CA HIS A 23 -8.23 7.12 -14.73
C HIS A 23 -7.05 8.06 -14.48
N ASN A 24 -6.13 8.23 -15.45
CA ASN A 24 -4.90 9.03 -15.31
C ASN A 24 -4.04 8.65 -14.08
N CYS A 25 -3.77 7.35 -13.93
CA CYS A 25 -2.92 6.82 -12.86
C CYS A 25 -1.44 6.76 -13.26
N ASN A 26 -0.52 7.17 -12.38
CA ASN A 26 0.92 7.06 -12.62
C ASN A 26 1.48 5.67 -12.24
N VAL A 27 0.90 5.05 -11.22
CA VAL A 27 1.31 3.73 -10.72
C VAL A 27 0.08 2.84 -10.61
N PHE A 28 0.17 1.65 -11.17
CA PHE A 28 -0.86 0.63 -11.16
C PHE A 28 -0.37 -0.58 -10.35
N ILE A 29 -1.08 -0.92 -9.28
CA ILE A 29 -0.75 -2.05 -8.41
C ILE A 29 -1.80 -3.14 -8.62
N ASN A 30 -1.36 -4.32 -9.03
CA ASN A 30 -2.22 -5.47 -9.23
C ASN A 30 -1.79 -6.64 -8.35
N ARG A 31 -2.79 -7.39 -7.88
CA ARG A 31 -2.60 -8.67 -7.18
C ARG A 31 -2.19 -9.77 -8.15
N GLN A 32 -2.74 -9.72 -9.36
CA GLN A 32 -2.48 -10.70 -10.39
C GLN A 32 -1.27 -10.31 -11.23
N LEU A 33 -0.67 -11.32 -11.86
CA LEU A 33 0.40 -11.15 -12.82
C LEU A 33 -0.11 -10.41 -14.05
N ILE A 34 0.72 -9.55 -14.62
CA ILE A 34 0.41 -8.80 -15.85
C ILE A 34 1.14 -9.48 -17.01
N TYR A 35 0.44 -9.72 -18.12
CA TYR A 35 1.06 -10.31 -19.30
C TYR A 35 1.97 -9.28 -20.00
N ASN A 36 2.98 -9.76 -20.74
CA ASN A 36 3.95 -8.90 -21.44
C ASN A 36 3.29 -7.86 -22.38
N TYR A 37 2.15 -8.20 -22.99
CA TYR A 37 1.47 -7.32 -23.93
C TYR A 37 0.88 -6.06 -23.27
N PRO A 38 0.00 -6.17 -22.25
CA PRO A 38 -0.46 -5.00 -21.50
C PRO A 38 0.66 -4.29 -20.73
N GLU A 39 1.70 -4.99 -20.28
CA GLU A 39 2.87 -4.37 -19.63
C GLU A 39 3.57 -3.38 -20.56
N GLN A 40 3.81 -3.75 -21.82
CA GLN A 40 4.37 -2.85 -22.83
C GLN A 40 3.47 -1.64 -23.05
N LEU A 41 2.15 -1.83 -23.11
CA LEU A 41 1.20 -0.72 -23.27
C LEU A 41 1.21 0.23 -22.06
N PHE A 42 1.40 -0.29 -20.84
CA PHE A 42 1.58 0.55 -19.66
C PHE A 42 2.91 1.32 -19.70
N ALA A 43 4.00 0.67 -20.10
CA ALA A 43 5.30 1.31 -20.26
C ALA A 43 5.26 2.43 -21.32
N ASP A 44 4.61 2.20 -22.45
CA ASP A 44 4.42 3.20 -23.52
C ASP A 44 3.60 4.40 -23.04
N ALA A 45 2.63 4.16 -22.15
CA ALA A 45 1.82 5.20 -21.53
C ALA A 45 2.50 5.88 -20.32
N GLY A 46 3.68 5.43 -19.91
CA GLY A 46 4.41 5.96 -18.76
C GLY A 46 3.82 5.57 -17.39
N VAL A 47 3.03 4.50 -17.33
CA VAL A 47 2.45 3.98 -16.09
C VAL A 47 3.33 2.86 -15.53
N MET A 48 3.75 2.99 -14.28
CA MET A 48 4.49 1.94 -13.58
C MET A 48 3.53 0.83 -13.15
N ALA A 49 3.74 -0.39 -13.64
CA ALA A 49 2.96 -1.56 -13.25
C ALA A 49 3.70 -2.36 -12.16
N ILE A 50 3.04 -2.58 -11.02
CA ILE A 50 3.49 -3.46 -9.94
C ILE A 50 2.58 -4.67 -9.94
N GLU A 51 3.17 -5.85 -10.08
CA GLU A 51 2.46 -7.12 -10.07
C GLU A 51 2.75 -7.93 -8.80
N HIS A 52 1.96 -8.98 -8.59
CA HIS A 52 2.12 -9.92 -7.48
C HIS A 52 2.15 -9.24 -6.09
N ALA A 53 1.36 -8.17 -5.91
CA ALA A 53 1.31 -7.47 -4.63
C ALA A 53 0.54 -8.27 -3.56
N ASP A 54 1.11 -8.32 -2.36
CA ASP A 54 0.53 -8.98 -1.18
C ASP A 54 -0.78 -8.33 -0.75
N PHE A 55 -1.69 -9.14 -0.20
CA PHE A 55 -2.99 -8.65 0.29
C PHE A 55 -2.84 -7.62 1.41
N ASP A 56 -2.08 -7.98 2.45
CA ASP A 56 -1.81 -7.10 3.59
C ASP A 56 -1.09 -5.82 3.17
N GLY A 57 -0.23 -5.92 2.15
CA GLY A 57 0.50 -4.78 1.60
C GLY A 57 -0.43 -3.76 0.94
N ILE A 58 -1.35 -4.24 0.09
CA ILE A 58 -2.32 -3.38 -0.60
C ILE A 58 -3.29 -2.73 0.39
N GLU A 59 -3.77 -3.47 1.39
CA GLU A 59 -4.66 -2.90 2.41
C GLU A 59 -3.99 -1.78 3.20
N ARG A 60 -2.74 -2.00 3.62
CA ARG A 60 -1.94 -0.95 4.28
C ARG A 60 -1.71 0.23 3.35
N LEU A 61 -1.35 0.02 2.09
CA LEU A 61 -1.16 1.10 1.13
C LEU A 61 -2.44 1.91 0.88
N ALA A 62 -3.59 1.25 0.79
CA ALA A 62 -4.88 1.89 0.64
C ALA A 62 -5.20 2.80 1.84
N LEU A 63 -5.03 2.31 3.07
CA LEU A 63 -5.22 3.09 4.30
C LEU A 63 -4.28 4.29 4.39
N VAL A 64 -3.02 4.09 4.00
CA VAL A 64 -1.94 5.07 4.13
C VAL A 64 -2.09 6.18 3.08
N THR A 65 -2.34 5.81 1.82
CA THR A 65 -2.54 6.76 0.72
C THR A 65 -3.95 7.35 0.66
N GLY A 66 -4.91 6.78 1.38
CA GLY A 66 -6.33 7.14 1.33
C GLY A 66 -7.07 6.67 0.08
N GLY A 67 -6.45 5.77 -0.70
CA GLY A 67 -7.04 5.16 -1.88
C GLY A 67 -7.98 4.00 -1.54
N GLU A 68 -8.88 3.68 -2.45
CA GLU A 68 -9.79 2.53 -2.32
C GLU A 68 -9.33 1.36 -3.19
N ILE A 69 -9.49 0.14 -2.67
CA ILE A 69 -9.17 -1.08 -3.41
C ILE A 69 -10.35 -1.39 -4.32
N VAL A 70 -10.12 -1.40 -5.62
CA VAL A 70 -11.16 -1.59 -6.63
C VAL A 70 -10.99 -2.93 -7.32
N SER A 71 -12.10 -3.65 -7.51
CA SER A 71 -12.15 -4.92 -8.24
C SER A 71 -12.56 -4.76 -9.71
N THR A 72 -13.26 -3.68 -10.06
CA THR A 72 -13.84 -3.45 -11.39
C THR A 72 -13.51 -2.04 -11.91
N PHE A 73 -13.04 -1.94 -13.15
CA PHE A 73 -12.52 -0.70 -13.76
C PHE A 73 -13.52 0.05 -14.65
N ASP A 74 -14.83 -0.18 -14.46
CA ASP A 74 -15.84 0.30 -15.41
C ASP A 74 -16.28 1.75 -15.20
N ASN A 75 -16.15 2.29 -13.98
CA ASN A 75 -16.58 3.65 -13.64
C ASN A 75 -15.43 4.46 -13.01
N PRO A 76 -14.90 5.49 -13.68
CA PRO A 76 -13.84 6.32 -13.13
C PRO A 76 -14.27 7.21 -11.96
N ASP A 77 -15.54 7.62 -11.92
CA ASP A 77 -16.03 8.58 -10.92
C ASP A 77 -16.18 8.00 -9.52
N GLN A 78 -16.20 6.66 -9.39
CA GLN A 78 -16.36 5.99 -8.10
C GLN A 78 -15.02 5.59 -7.46
N VAL A 79 -13.89 5.79 -8.16
CA VAL A 79 -12.60 5.32 -7.67
C VAL A 79 -11.84 6.46 -6.98
N ARG A 80 -11.61 6.28 -5.67
CA ARG A 80 -10.71 7.18 -4.93
C ARG A 80 -9.27 6.73 -5.15
N LEU A 81 -8.53 7.50 -5.94
CA LEU A 81 -7.10 7.27 -6.16
C LEU A 81 -6.29 7.70 -4.93
N GLY A 82 -5.32 6.88 -4.56
CA GLY A 82 -4.35 7.21 -3.52
C GLY A 82 -3.37 8.28 -3.99
N ARG A 83 -2.90 9.13 -3.08
CA ARG A 83 -1.90 10.17 -3.36
C ARG A 83 -0.58 9.87 -2.65
N CYS A 84 0.52 10.06 -3.36
CA CYS A 84 1.88 9.96 -2.84
C CYS A 84 2.77 10.98 -3.57
N ASP A 85 3.67 11.65 -2.87
CA ASP A 85 4.51 12.70 -3.45
C ASP A 85 5.70 12.13 -4.22
N LEU A 86 6.33 11.07 -3.71
CA LEU A 86 7.53 10.49 -4.31
C LEU A 86 7.50 8.97 -4.21
N ILE A 87 7.70 8.32 -5.35
CA ILE A 87 7.87 6.87 -5.46
C ILE A 87 9.24 6.63 -6.07
N GLU A 88 10.09 5.90 -5.35
CA GLU A 88 11.43 5.57 -5.82
C GLU A 88 11.75 4.09 -5.60
N GLN A 89 12.57 3.54 -6.48
CA GLN A 89 13.14 2.22 -6.32
C GLN A 89 14.48 2.36 -5.59
N VAL A 90 14.57 1.82 -4.38
CA VAL A 90 15.77 1.84 -3.54
C VAL A 90 16.38 0.46 -3.53
N MET A 91 17.65 0.38 -3.89
CA MET A 91 18.44 -0.83 -3.69
C MET A 91 18.96 -0.84 -2.25
N ILE A 92 18.56 -1.84 -1.48
CA ILE A 92 19.13 -2.10 -0.16
C ILE A 92 19.83 -3.44 -0.26
N GLY A 93 21.15 -3.50 -0.06
CA GLY A 93 21.92 -4.72 -0.25
C GLY A 93 21.79 -5.27 -1.67
N GLU A 94 21.19 -6.46 -1.80
CA GLU A 94 20.96 -7.14 -3.08
C GLU A 94 19.52 -7.02 -3.59
N ASP A 95 18.60 -6.50 -2.76
CA ASP A 95 17.17 -6.44 -3.09
C ASP A 95 16.75 -5.03 -3.53
N THR A 96 15.89 -4.96 -4.54
CA THR A 96 15.23 -3.72 -4.94
C THR A 96 13.90 -3.60 -4.21
N LEU A 97 13.69 -2.47 -3.53
CA LEU A 97 12.45 -2.18 -2.82
C LEU A 97 11.85 -0.88 -3.34
N LEU A 98 10.53 -0.76 -3.29
CA LEU A 98 9.83 0.47 -3.63
C LEU A 98 9.55 1.27 -2.37
N ARG A 99 10.06 2.51 -2.31
CA ARG A 99 9.83 3.44 -1.21
C ARG A 99 8.80 4.48 -1.64
N PHE A 100 7.63 4.44 -1.00
CA PHE A 100 6.60 5.46 -1.08
C PHE A 100 6.88 6.53 -0.02
N SER A 101 7.10 7.76 -0.44
CA SER A 101 7.40 8.91 0.43
C SER A 101 6.41 10.05 0.19
N GLY A 102 6.15 10.86 1.22
CA GLY A 102 5.18 11.95 1.13
C GLY A 102 3.76 11.43 0.93
N VAL A 103 3.35 10.59 1.88
CA VAL A 103 1.98 10.09 1.94
C VAL A 103 1.15 11.08 2.78
N PRO A 104 -0.12 11.37 2.41
CA PRO A 104 -1.00 12.25 3.20
C PRO A 104 -1.13 11.83 4.67
N LEU A 105 -1.09 10.52 4.98
CA LEU A 105 -1.08 10.02 6.35
C LEU A 105 0.37 9.85 6.84
N ILE A 106 0.86 10.84 7.60
CA ILE A 106 2.25 10.89 8.13
C ILE A 106 2.53 9.80 9.19
N GLU A 107 1.52 9.07 9.65
CA GLU A 107 1.66 8.06 10.72
C GLU A 107 2.20 6.70 10.24
N ALA A 108 2.36 6.49 8.94
CA ALA A 108 2.78 5.22 8.38
C ALA A 108 4.29 5.16 8.15
N CYS A 109 4.95 4.26 8.85
CA CYS A 109 6.38 3.97 8.67
C CYS A 109 6.58 2.48 8.42
N THR A 110 7.38 2.15 7.41
CA THR A 110 7.83 0.77 7.15
C THR A 110 9.29 0.63 7.59
N VAL A 111 9.59 -0.36 8.42
CA VAL A 111 10.96 -0.67 8.87
C VAL A 111 11.44 -1.93 8.16
N VAL A 112 12.57 -1.83 7.48
CA VAL A 112 13.21 -2.98 6.83
C VAL A 112 14.26 -3.57 7.77
N ILE A 113 14.03 -4.80 8.23
CA ILE A 113 14.96 -5.52 9.10
C ILE A 113 15.81 -6.45 8.24
N ARG A 114 17.13 -6.39 8.40
CA ARG A 114 18.07 -7.31 7.76
C ARG A 114 18.85 -8.07 8.83
N GLY A 115 19.04 -9.36 8.61
CA GLY A 115 19.81 -10.23 9.50
C GLY A 115 20.42 -11.39 8.73
N ALA A 116 21.50 -11.96 9.26
CA ALA A 116 22.21 -13.08 8.64
C ALA A 116 21.44 -14.41 8.72
N THR A 117 20.48 -14.54 9.63
CA THR A 117 19.72 -15.77 9.86
C THR A 117 18.28 -15.43 10.21
N GLN A 118 17.33 -16.24 9.71
CA GLN A 118 15.89 -16.08 9.99
C GLN A 118 15.57 -16.00 11.49
N LEU A 119 16.25 -16.80 12.31
CA LEU A 119 16.10 -16.77 13.78
C LEU A 119 16.37 -15.39 14.39
N ILE A 120 17.34 -14.64 13.85
CA ILE A 120 17.69 -13.30 14.34
C ILE A 120 16.63 -12.29 13.89
N ILE A 121 16.16 -12.42 12.64
CA ILE A 121 15.11 -11.57 12.08
C ILE A 121 13.81 -11.72 12.89
N ASP A 122 13.39 -12.95 13.17
CA ASP A 122 12.18 -13.22 13.96
C ASP A 122 12.29 -12.68 15.39
N LYS A 123 13.48 -12.76 15.99
CA LYS A 123 13.72 -12.17 17.32
C LYS A 123 13.69 -10.64 17.27
N ALA A 124 14.27 -10.04 16.23
CA ALA A 124 14.29 -8.59 16.06
C ALA A 124 12.88 -8.03 15.80
N ASP A 125 12.09 -8.68 14.95
CA ASP A 125 10.69 -8.33 14.67
C ASP A 125 9.87 -8.32 15.97
N ARG A 126 9.91 -9.42 16.74
CA ARG A 126 9.19 -9.51 18.03
C ARG A 126 9.64 -8.44 19.02
N SER A 127 10.96 -8.22 19.12
CA SER A 127 11.52 -7.24 20.04
C SER A 127 11.11 -5.81 19.67
N LEU A 128 11.11 -5.47 18.38
CA LEU A 128 10.67 -4.17 17.87
C LEU A 128 9.18 -3.98 18.10
N HIS A 129 8.38 -5.00 17.81
CA HIS A 129 6.94 -4.95 18.02
C HIS A 129 6.56 -4.77 19.49
N ASP A 130 7.25 -5.44 20.42
CA ASP A 130 7.05 -5.25 21.86
C ASP A 130 7.48 -3.84 22.30
N ALA A 131 8.62 -3.34 21.82
CA ALA A 131 9.07 -1.98 22.09
C ALA A 131 8.07 -0.93 21.58
N LEU A 132 7.56 -1.08 20.36
CA LEU A 132 6.55 -0.20 19.78
C LEU A 132 5.25 -0.22 20.57
N ARG A 133 4.81 -1.39 21.05
CA ARG A 133 3.64 -1.50 21.93
C ARG A 133 3.82 -0.73 23.23
N VAL A 134 4.99 -0.84 23.86
CA VAL A 134 5.29 -0.11 25.10
C VAL A 134 5.37 1.39 24.88
N VAL A 135 5.84 1.87 23.72
CA VAL A 135 5.89 3.31 23.37
C VAL A 135 4.54 3.85 22.91
N TRP A 136 3.67 3.00 22.35
CA TRP A 136 2.32 3.38 21.95
C TRP A 136 1.35 3.45 23.14
N CYS A 137 1.46 2.50 24.09
CA CYS A 137 0.64 2.42 25.30
C CYS A 137 0.62 3.68 26.23
N PRO A 138 1.66 4.53 26.36
CA PRO A 138 1.66 5.69 27.25
C PRO A 138 0.99 6.91 26.63
N ARG A 139 0.83 6.98 25.31
CA ARG A 139 0.31 8.18 24.63
C ARG A 139 -1.19 8.43 24.88
N LYS A 140 -1.91 7.47 25.48
CA LYS A 140 -3.29 7.66 25.96
C LYS A 140 -3.43 8.16 27.40
N ARG A 141 -2.37 8.40 28.17
CA ARG A 141 -2.45 9.11 29.45
C ARG A 141 -1.12 9.80 29.81
N PRO A 142 -1.01 11.15 29.78
CA PRO A 142 -0.21 11.79 30.80
C PRO A 142 -0.91 11.48 32.12
N VAL A 143 -0.22 10.75 33.00
CA VAL A 143 -0.61 10.59 34.39
C VAL A 143 -0.54 11.97 35.04
N ARG A 144 -1.60 12.77 34.86
CA ARG A 144 -1.85 13.97 35.65
C ARG A 144 -2.27 13.44 37.03
N ASN A 145 -1.29 13.39 37.92
CA ASN A 145 -1.37 13.34 39.38
C ASN A 145 -2.59 12.63 39.94
N ARG A 146 -2.40 11.40 40.45
CA ARG A 146 -3.34 10.88 41.45
C ARG A 146 -2.72 9.87 42.39
N TRP A 147 -2.49 10.33 43.62
CA TRP A 147 -2.96 9.66 44.81
C TRP A 147 -3.71 10.69 45.67
N PRO A 148 -4.60 10.27 46.57
CA PRO A 148 -5.81 9.47 46.35
C PRO A 148 -7.06 10.27 46.78
N TRP A 149 -8.20 9.61 46.88
CA TRP A 149 -9.50 10.08 47.41
C TRP A 149 -10.54 10.51 46.37
N LYS A 150 -11.42 9.53 46.12
CA LYS A 150 -12.89 9.58 46.07
C LYS A 150 -13.63 10.59 45.18
N ARG A 151 -14.73 10.04 44.67
CA ARG A 151 -15.99 10.65 44.21
C ARG A 151 -16.04 11.10 42.76
N SER A 152 -16.72 10.25 41.98
CA SER A 152 -17.91 10.57 41.18
C SER A 152 -17.93 11.94 40.51
N VAL A 153 -18.07 11.94 39.18
CA VAL A 153 -19.17 12.62 38.45
C VAL A 153 -19.01 12.42 36.93
N SER A 154 -20.17 12.21 36.31
CA SER A 154 -20.64 12.10 34.92
C SER A 154 -19.78 12.50 33.71
N LEU A 155 -20.00 11.73 32.63
CA LEU A 155 -20.21 12.12 31.22
C LEU A 155 -19.95 13.59 30.84
N CYS A 156 -19.23 13.83 29.75
CA CYS A 156 -19.79 14.55 28.59
C CYS A 156 -18.92 14.41 27.35
N SER A 157 -19.57 14.11 26.23
CA SER A 157 -19.10 14.22 24.85
C SER A 157 -18.96 15.70 24.45
N SER A 158 -17.94 16.00 23.65
CA SER A 158 -17.93 16.93 22.50
C SER A 158 -16.65 16.68 21.72
#